data_AF-A0A965X6R1-F1
#
_entry.id   AF-A0A965X6R1-F1
#
_cell.length_a   1.000
_cell.length_b   1.000
_cell.length_c   1.000
_cell.angle_alpha   90.00
_cell.angle_beta   90.00
_cell.angle_gamma   90.00
#
_symmetry.space_group_name_H-M   'P 1'
#
loop_
_entity.id
_entity.type
_entity.pdbx_description
1 polymer ?
#
loop_
_entity_poly.entity_id
_entity_poly.type
_entity_poly.pdbx_seq_one_letter_code
_entity_poly.pdbx_strand_id
1 'polypeptide(L)'
;MSDKQSLTTKVYKHIRDGILDGSYEIGDYLVETRLADELEVSRTPIREALKQLELEGLVQSFPNRGMLVQGISDDDLYDIYT
;
A
#
# COMPACT_ATOMS: atom_id res chain seq x y z
N MET A 1 -20.01 9.27 -10.93
CA MET A 1 -18.57 9.39 -11.26
C MET A 1 -17.68 9.23 -10.01
N SER A 2 -18.11 8.54 -8.94
CA SER A 2 -17.40 8.57 -7.64
C SER A 2 -16.89 7.21 -7.14
N ASP A 3 -17.22 6.10 -7.79
CA ASP A 3 -16.94 4.77 -7.21
C ASP A 3 -15.47 4.33 -7.34
N LYS A 4 -14.82 4.61 -8.48
CA LYS A 4 -13.42 4.21 -8.73
C LYS A 4 -12.42 4.87 -7.79
N GLN A 5 -12.54 6.19 -7.60
CA GLN A 5 -11.67 6.93 -6.70
C GLN A 5 -11.90 6.49 -5.25
N SER A 6 -13.15 6.14 -4.88
CA SER A 6 -13.44 5.59 -3.56
C SER A 6 -12.79 4.23 -3.32
N LEU A 7 -12.76 3.36 -4.34
CA LEU A 7 -12.23 2.01 -4.19
C LEU A 7 -10.70 2.02 -4.06
N THR A 8 -10.01 2.78 -4.90
CA THR A 8 -8.56 3.01 -4.77
C THR A 8 -8.22 3.55 -3.38
N THR A 9 -8.96 4.55 -2.88
CA THR A 9 -8.73 5.10 -1.54
C THR A 9 -8.99 4.08 -0.43
N LYS A 10 -10.01 3.23 -0.56
CA LYS A 10 -10.30 2.16 0.42
C LYS A 10 -9.17 1.13 0.46
N VAL A 11 -8.72 0.67 -0.71
CA VAL A 11 -7.60 -0.27 -0.83
C VAL A 11 -6.33 0.34 -0.25
N TYR A 12 -6.02 1.59 -0.61
CA TYR A 12 -4.88 2.32 -0.06
C TYR A 12 -4.91 2.36 1.47
N LYS A 13 -6.04 2.76 2.07
CA LYS A 13 -6.18 2.80 3.54
C LYS A 13 -6.00 1.43 4.16
N HIS A 14 -6.62 0.40 3.57
CA HIS A 14 -6.52 -0.96 4.09
C HIS A 14 -5.07 -1.47 4.11
N ILE A 15 -4.33 -1.29 3.01
CA ILE A 15 -2.93 -1.73 2.94
C ILE A 15 -2.05 -0.88 3.87
N ARG A 16 -2.26 0.45 3.88
CA ARG A 16 -1.51 1.35 4.76
C ARG A 16 -1.71 0.99 6.22
N ASP A 17 -2.96 0.88 6.67
CA ASP A 17 -3.28 0.59 8.06
C ASP A 17 -2.71 -0.80 8.44
N GLY A 18 -2.72 -1.77 7.52
CA GLY A 18 -2.05 -3.07 7.70
C GLY A 18 -0.51 -2.99 7.81
N ILE A 19 0.14 -2.04 7.14
CA ILE A 19 1.59 -1.80 7.33
C ILE A 19 1.84 -1.15 8.70
N LEU A 20 0.97 -0.23 9.13
CA LEU A 20 1.09 0.49 10.40
C LEU A 20 0.81 -0.40 11.62
N ASP A 21 -0.15 -1.33 11.52
CA ASP A 21 -0.51 -2.26 12.60
C ASP A 21 0.37 -3.53 12.63
N GLY A 22 1.22 -3.72 11.63
CA GLY A 22 2.12 -4.86 11.51
C GLY A 22 1.50 -6.11 10.87
N SER A 23 0.29 -6.03 10.30
CA SER A 23 -0.29 -7.09 9.47
C SER A 23 0.53 -7.36 8.19
N TYR A 24 1.19 -6.34 7.66
CA TYR A 24 2.20 -6.44 6.61
C TYR A 24 3.56 -6.04 7.20
N GLU A 25 4.46 -7.01 7.36
CA GLU A 25 5.74 -6.78 8.03
C GLU A 25 6.76 -6.15 7.09
N ILE A 26 7.72 -5.41 7.65
CA ILE A 26 8.86 -4.89 6.88
C ILE A 26 9.61 -6.07 6.25
N GLY A 27 9.82 -6.00 4.94
CA GLY A 27 10.40 -7.09 4.16
C GLY A 27 9.38 -7.99 3.45
N ASP A 28 8.09 -7.84 3.71
CA ASP A 28 7.05 -8.57 2.99
C ASP A 28 6.91 -8.08 1.54
N TYR A 29 6.54 -9.01 0.67
CA TYR A 29 6.20 -8.70 -0.72
C TYR A 29 4.68 -8.65 -0.92
N LEU A 30 4.18 -7.45 -1.19
CA LEU A 30 2.82 -7.20 -1.64
C LEU A 30 2.72 -7.44 -3.15
N VAL A 31 1.95 -8.45 -3.53
CA VAL A 31 1.76 -8.84 -4.93
C VAL A 31 0.37 -8.39 -5.39
N GLU A 32 0.32 -7.61 -6.48
CA GLU A 32 -0.94 -7.05 -7.01
C GLU A 32 -2.03 -8.10 -7.21
N THR A 33 -1.68 -9.26 -7.76
CA THR A 33 -2.64 -10.35 -8.01
C THR A 33 -3.19 -10.93 -6.71
N ARG A 34 -2.34 -11.13 -5.69
CA ARG A 34 -2.79 -11.69 -4.40
C ARG A 34 -3.71 -10.71 -3.68
N LEU A 35 -3.35 -9.43 -3.66
CA LEU A 35 -4.18 -8.37 -3.06
C LEU A 35 -5.51 -8.18 -3.80
N ALA A 36 -5.51 -8.31 -5.13
CA ALA A 36 -6.73 -8.25 -5.93
C ALA A 36 -7.70 -9.39 -5.57
N ASP A 37 -7.17 -10.60 -5.42
CA ASP A 37 -7.96 -11.78 -5.04
C ASP A 37 -8.45 -11.69 -3.60
N GLU A 38 -7.60 -11.24 -2.67
CA GLU A 38 -7.92 -11.10 -1.23
C GLU A 38 -9.00 -10.03 -0.97
N LEU A 39 -8.89 -8.88 -1.64
CA LEU A 39 -9.81 -7.76 -1.46
C LEU A 39 -11.02 -7.84 -2.40
N GLU A 40 -11.11 -8.88 -3.24
CA GLU A 40 -12.15 -9.08 -4.26
C GLU A 40 -12.31 -7.86 -5.19
N VAL A 41 -11.19 -7.22 -5.55
CA VAL A 41 -11.15 -6.04 -6.43
C VAL A 41 -10.33 -6.29 -7.69
N SER A 42 -10.57 -5.49 -8.72
CA SER A 42 -9.71 -5.53 -9.92
C SER A 42 -8.28 -5.06 -9.63
N ARG A 43 -7.33 -5.45 -10.49
CA ARG A 43 -5.90 -5.06 -10.35
C ARG A 43 -5.65 -3.54 -10.48
N THR A 44 -6.51 -2.81 -11.19
CA THR A 44 -6.34 -1.36 -11.42
C THR A 44 -6.30 -0.54 -10.11
N PRO A 45 -7.30 -0.62 -9.21
CA PRO A 45 -7.27 0.09 -7.93
C PRO A 45 -6.14 -0.39 -7.00
N ILE A 46 -5.77 -1.68 -7.04
CA ILE A 46 -4.61 -2.19 -6.31
C ILE A 46 -3.33 -1.49 -6.75
N ARG A 47 -3.07 -1.47 -8.05
CA ARG A 47 -1.87 -0.84 -8.61
C ARG A 47 -1.82 0.66 -8.32
N GLU A 48 -2.96 1.36 -8.41
CA GLU A 48 -3.02 2.79 -8.06
C GLU A 48 -2.77 3.03 -6.57
N ALA A 49 -3.33 2.21 -5.69
CA ALA A 49 -3.09 2.29 -4.25
C ALA A 49 -1.63 2.00 -3.88
N LEU A 50 -1.06 0.94 -4.43
CA LEU A 50 0.36 0.60 -4.23
C LEU A 50 1.29 1.70 -4.75
N LYS A 51 0.95 2.34 -5.86
CA LYS A 51 1.72 3.49 -6.37
C LYS A 51 1.66 4.69 -5.41
N GLN A 52 0.53 4.93 -4.75
CA GLN A 52 0.44 5.98 -3.72
C GLN A 52 1.30 5.64 -2.50
N LEU A 53 1.27 4.37 -2.05
CA LEU A 53 2.12 3.90 -0.95
C LEU A 53 3.62 3.98 -1.29
N GLU A 54 3.98 3.75 -2.55
CA GLU A 54 5.37 3.90 -3.01
C GLU A 54 5.83 5.37 -2.99
N LEU A 55 4.94 6.30 -3.33
CA LEU A 55 5.22 7.74 -3.21
C LEU A 55 5.40 8.20 -1.77
N GLU A 56 4.71 7.54 -0.83
CA GLU A 56 4.84 7.76 0.63
C GLU A 56 6.01 6.98 1.24
N GLY A 57 6.78 6.20 0.46
CA GLY A 57 7.94 5.46 0.96
C GLY A 57 7.60 4.21 1.78
N LEU A 58 6.33 3.90 1.99
CA LEU A 58 5.87 2.73 2.76
C LEU A 58 6.18 1.40 2.06
N VAL A 59 6.27 1.44 0.73
CA VAL A 59 6.61 0.28 -0.10
C VAL A 59 7.58 0.67 -1.22
N GLN A 60 8.30 -0.29 -1.78
CA GLN A 60 9.21 -0.09 -2.90
C GLN A 60 8.98 -1.12 -3.99
N SER A 61 8.91 -0.71 -5.26
CA SER A 61 8.76 -1.66 -6.36
C SER A 61 10.00 -2.53 -6.57
N PHE A 62 9.79 -3.85 -6.70
CA PHE A 62 10.80 -4.83 -7.06
C PHE A 62 10.38 -5.58 -8.34
N PRO A 63 11.16 -5.48 -9.43
CA PRO A 63 10.86 -6.16 -10.68
C PRO A 63 10.61 -7.65 -10.49
N ASN A 64 9.53 -8.16 -11.08
CA ASN A 64 9.10 -9.57 -11.03
C ASN A 64 8.78 -10.13 -9.63
N ARG A 65 8.75 -9.30 -8.57
CA ARG A 65 8.45 -9.73 -7.20
C ARG A 65 7.24 -9.05 -6.59
N GLY A 66 6.93 -7.81 -7.00
CA GLY A 66 5.84 -7.01 -6.43
C GLY A 66 6.38 -5.77 -5.73
N MET A 67 5.74 -5.35 -4.65
CA MET A 67 6.16 -4.22 -3.82
C MET A 67 6.70 -4.75 -2.49
N LEU A 68 7.92 -4.36 -2.12
CA LEU A 68 8.51 -4.67 -0.81
C LEU A 68 8.02 -3.66 0.23
N VAL A 69 7.50 -4.12 1.35
CA VAL A 69 7.14 -3.27 2.49
C VAL A 69 8.40 -2.72 3.15
N GLN A 70 8.52 -1.40 3.20
CA GLN A 70 9.62 -0.70 3.87
C GLN A 70 9.24 -0.30 5.31
N GLY A 71 7.94 -0.17 5.60
CA GLY A 71 7.45 0.36 6.87
C GLY A 71 7.56 1.89 6.93
N ILE A 72 7.33 2.45 8.12
CA ILE A 72 7.54 3.88 8.37
C ILE A 72 9.03 4.10 8.62
N SER A 73 9.67 5.00 7.87
CA SER A 73 11.01 5.49 8.25
C SER A 73 10.87 6.37 9.50
N ASP A 74 11.81 6.31 10.44
CA ASP A 74 11.85 7.24 11.58
C ASP A 74 11.80 8.73 11.16
N ASP A 75 12.11 9.04 9.89
CA ASP A 75 12.00 10.38 9.31
C ASP A 75 10.53 10.88 9.16
N ASP A 76 9.52 10.00 9.02
CA ASP A 76 8.11 10.40 8.87
C ASP A 76 7.44 10.79 10.21
N LEU A 77 8.06 10.44 11.35
CA LEU A 77 7.54 10.79 12.68
C LEU A 77 7.63 12.29 12.98
N TYR A 78 8.36 13.06 12.17
CA TYR A 78 8.56 14.49 12.41
C TYR A 78 7.42 15.40 11.95
N ASP A 79 6.45 14.92 11.17
CA ASP A 79 5.39 15.77 10.60
C ASP A 79 4.09 15.84 11.46
N ILE A 80 4.06 15.16 12.62
CA ILE A 80 2.86 15.06 13.49
C ILE A 80 2.91 16.05 14.69
N TYR A 81 4.02 16.76 14.91
CA TYR A 81 4.23 17.58 16.12
C TYR A 81 4.28 19.11 15.93
N THR A 82 3.87 19.68 14.80
CA THR A 82 3.80 21.16 14.65
C THR A 82 2.38 21.69 14.44
#